data_AF-A0A1H3URT0-F1
#
_entry.id   AF-A0A1H3URT0-F1
#
_cell.length_a   1.000
_cell.length_b   1.000
_cell.length_c   1.000
_cell.angle_alpha   90.00
_cell.angle_beta   90.00
_cell.angle_gamma   90.00
#
_symmetry.space_group_name_H-M   'P 1'
#
loop_
_entity.id
_entity.type
_entity.pdbx_description
1 polymer ?
#
loop_
_entity_poly.entity_id
_entity_poly.type
_entity_poly.pdbx_seq_one_letter_code
_entity_poly.pdbx_strand_id
1 'polypeptide(L)' 'MEPTTFAQAAETVAGLGALGILTATLNVFALRVVRIEEVPGCVQPRIRWWSTHNPAFLVISVAVTAAGLVMMIVAAAG' A
#
# COMPACT_ATOMS: atom_id res chain seq x y z
N MET A 1 -11.55 18.36 -20.44
CA MET A 1 -10.38 17.92 -19.65
C MET A 1 -9.37 17.43 -20.68
N GLU A 2 -8.20 18.05 -20.78
CA GLU A 2 -7.22 17.69 -21.81
C GLU A 2 -6.73 16.24 -21.58
N PRO A 3 -6.56 15.41 -22.62
CA PRO A 3 -6.15 14.02 -22.48
C PRO A 3 -4.80 13.84 -21.73
N THR A 4 -3.95 14.86 -21.76
CA THR A 4 -2.66 14.94 -21.04
C THR A 4 -2.82 14.97 -19.51
N THR A 5 -3.83 15.69 -19.00
CA THR A 5 -4.06 15.85 -17.55
C THR A 5 -4.51 14.55 -16.87
N PHE A 6 -5.29 13.71 -17.56
CA PHE A 6 -5.75 12.44 -17.00
C PHE A 6 -4.63 11.40 -16.91
N ALA A 7 -3.78 11.34 -17.95
CA ALA A 7 -2.60 10.46 -17.95
C ALA A 7 -1.61 10.83 -16.83
N GLN A 8 -1.33 12.12 -16.64
CA GLN A 8 -0.47 12.59 -15.54
C GLN A 8 -1.06 12.29 -14.16
N ALA A 9 -2.36 12.47 -13.99
CA ALA A 9 -3.05 12.12 -12.75
C ALA A 9 -2.97 10.61 -12.48
N ALA A 10 -3.20 9.79 -13.50
CA ALA A 10 -3.11 8.34 -13.40
C ALA A 10 -1.69 7.87 -13.04
N GLU A 11 -0.66 8.43 -13.67
CA GLU A 11 0.75 8.13 -13.37
C GLU A 11 1.11 8.52 -11.93
N THR A 12 0.69 9.71 -11.49
CA THR A 12 0.92 10.17 -10.11
C THR A 12 0.23 9.27 -9.09
N VAL A 13 -1.03 8.90 -9.34
CA VAL A 13 -1.80 8.01 -8.47
C VAL A 13 -1.17 6.62 -8.43
N ALA A 14 -0.71 6.08 -9.57
CA ALA A 14 -0.01 4.81 -9.63
C ALA A 14 1.31 4.85 -8.84
N GLY A 15 2.10 5.92 -8.99
CA GLY A 15 3.34 6.13 -8.24
C GLY A 15 3.12 6.21 -6.73
N LEU A 16 2.12 6.98 -6.29
CA LEU A 16 1.74 7.07 -4.87
C LEU A 16 1.23 5.72 -4.34
N GLY A 17 0.45 4.98 -5.13
CA GLY A 17 0.01 3.63 -4.79
C GLY A 17 1.17 2.66 -4.59
N ALA A 18 2.14 2.66 -5.50
CA ALA A 18 3.35 1.84 -5.39
C ALA A 18 4.19 2.19 -4.15
N LEU A 19 4.39 3.48 -3.86
CA LEU A 19 5.07 3.93 -2.64
C LEU A 19 4.32 3.51 -1.38
N GLY A 20 2.97 3.58 -1.40
CA GLY A 20 2.13 3.12 -0.30
C GLY A 20 2.30 1.62 -0.02
N ILE A 21 2.31 0.79 -1.07
CA ILE A 21 2.54 -0.66 -0.95
C ILE A 21 3.95 -0.95 -0.43
N LEU A 22 4.98 -0.27 -0.94
CA LEU A 22 6.36 -0.42 -0.46
C LEU A 22 6.46 -0.08 1.03
N THR A 23 5.87 1.05 1.43
CA THR A 23 5.86 1.52 2.82
C THR A 23 5.14 0.53 3.73
N ALA A 24 3.97 0.04 3.31
CA ALA A 24 3.22 -0.96 4.06
C ALA A 24 4.02 -2.26 4.23
N THR A 25 4.71 -2.70 3.17
CA THR A 25 5.56 -3.90 3.18
C THR A 25 6.71 -3.75 4.17
N LEU A 26 7.47 -2.66 4.07
CA LEU A 26 8.57 -2.34 5.00
C LEU A 26 8.07 -2.26 6.44
N ASN A 27 6.88 -1.68 6.65
CA ASN A 27 6.28 -1.59 7.97
C ASN A 27 5.89 -2.97 8.53
N VAL A 28 5.35 -3.90 7.70
CA VAL A 28 5.10 -5.29 8.13
C VAL A 28 6.41 -5.98 8.53
N PHE A 29 7.48 -5.81 7.75
CA PHE A 29 8.79 -6.38 8.09
C PHE A 29 9.36 -5.78 9.37
N ALA A 30 9.31 -4.46 9.53
CA ALA A 30 9.78 -3.77 10.73
C ALA A 30 9.04 -4.26 11.98
N LEU A 31 7.70 -4.39 11.91
CA LEU A 31 6.88 -4.90 13.02
C LEU A 31 7.19 -6.35 13.39
N ARG A 32 7.70 -7.17 12.46
CA ARG A 32 8.15 -8.55 12.74
C ARG A 32 9.53 -8.61 13.41
N VAL A 33 10.38 -7.62 13.17
CA VAL A 33 11.74 -7.57 13.73
C VAL A 33 11.75 -6.89 15.11
N VAL A 34 10.84 -5.95 15.35
CA VAL A 34 10.74 -5.25 16.64
C VAL A 34 10.15 -6.17 17.72
N ARG A 35 10.90 -6.38 18.80
CA ARG A 35 10.41 -6.99 20.03
C ARG A 35 9.64 -5.94 20.84
N ILE A 36 8.34 -6.15 21.01
CA ILE A 36 7.43 -5.18 21.65
C ILE A 36 7.83 -4.89 23.11
N GLU A 37 8.53 -5.82 23.74
CA GLU A 37 9.00 -5.73 25.12
C GLU A 37 10.19 -4.79 25.28
N GLU A 38 10.92 -4.50 24.19
CA GLU A 38 12.11 -3.65 24.18
C GLU A 38 11.78 -2.17 23.85
N VAL A 39 10.52 -1.84 23.52
CA VAL A 39 10.08 -0.49 23.14
C VAL A 39 9.29 0.20 24.26
N PRO A 40 9.40 1.55 24.39
CA PRO A 40 8.68 2.33 25.40
C PRO A 40 7.17 2.07 25.39
N GLY A 41 6.55 1.99 26.56
CA GLY A 41 5.13 1.63 26.70
C GLY A 41 4.16 2.52 25.91
N CYS A 42 4.50 3.79 25.67
CA CYS A 42 3.66 4.72 24.90
C CYS A 42 3.51 4.35 23.42
N VAL A 43 4.47 3.63 22.82
CA VAL A 43 4.43 3.21 21.41
C VAL A 43 3.88 1.80 21.20
N GLN A 44 3.80 0.99 22.26
CA GLN A 44 3.29 -0.39 22.18
C GLN A 44 1.85 -0.50 21.65
N PRO A 45 0.88 0.35 22.05
CA PRO A 45 -0.49 0.29 21.52
C PRO A 45 -0.53 0.55 20.01
N ARG A 46 0.29 1.51 19.54
CA ARG A 46 0.40 1.83 18.12
C ARG A 46 1.00 0.66 17.34
N ILE A 47 2.06 0.04 17.85
CA ILE A 47 2.69 -1.14 17.24
C ILE A 47 1.70 -2.31 17.14
N ARG A 48 0.93 -2.58 18.21
CA ARG A 48 -0.12 -3.62 18.21
C ARG A 48 -1.20 -3.33 17.17
N TRP A 49 -1.69 -2.09 17.10
CA TRP A 49 -2.71 -1.71 16.13
C TRP A 49 -2.20 -1.91 14.69
N TRP A 50 -0.99 -1.44 14.38
CA TRP A 50 -0.41 -1.62 13.04
C TRP A 50 -0.10 -3.09 12.75
N SER A 51 0.37 -3.88 13.72
CA SER A 51 0.61 -5.32 13.51
C SER A 51 -0.65 -6.08 13.12
N THR A 52 -1.81 -5.69 13.66
CA THR A 52 -3.10 -6.33 13.34
C THR A 52 -3.64 -5.88 11.99
N HIS A 53 -3.57 -4.59 11.65
CA HIS A 53 -4.28 -4.03 10.49
C HIS A 53 -3.43 -3.92 9.22
N ASN A 54 -2.12 -3.70 9.36
CA ASN A 54 -1.22 -3.45 8.22
C ASN A 54 -1.21 -4.60 7.18
N PRO A 55 -1.23 -5.90 7.58
CA PRO A 55 -1.32 -6.99 6.61
C PRO A 55 -2.60 -6.94 5.78
N ALA A 56 -3.75 -6.65 6.40
CA ALA A 56 -5.03 -6.55 5.70
C ALA A 56 -5.04 -5.37 4.71
N PHE A 57 -4.53 -4.20 5.13
CA PHE A 57 -4.37 -3.05 4.25
C PHE A 57 -3.50 -3.38 3.03
N LEU A 58 -2.36 -4.05 3.24
CA LEU A 58 -1.47 -4.46 2.16
C LEU A 58 -2.16 -5.41 1.17
N VAL A 59 -2.89 -6.41 1.65
CA VAL A 59 -3.64 -7.34 0.80
C VAL A 59 -4.69 -6.61 -0.04
N ILE A 60 -5.45 -5.70 0.57
CA ILE A 60 -6.46 -4.90 -0.14
C ILE A 60 -5.79 -4.01 -1.19
N SER A 61 -4.70 -3.33 -0.85
CA SER A 61 -3.97 -2.49 -1.81
C SER A 61 -3.46 -3.30 -3.00
N VAL A 62 -2.85 -4.46 -2.78
CA VAL A 62 -2.39 -5.34 -3.86
C VAL A 62 -3.56 -5.83 -4.72
N ALA A 63 -4.68 -6.22 -4.11
CA ALA A 63 -5.85 -6.67 -4.84
C ALA A 63 -6.44 -5.57 -5.74
N VAL A 64 -6.56 -4.35 -5.21
CA VAL A 64 -7.04 -3.19 -5.98
C VAL A 64 -6.09 -2.85 -7.12
N THR A 65 -4.77 -2.85 -6.88
CA THR A 65 -3.78 -2.61 -7.93
C THR A 65 -3.82 -3.68 -9.01
N ALA A 66 -3.91 -4.96 -8.64
CA ALA A 66 -4.03 -6.06 -9.60
C ALA A 66 -5.31 -5.97 -10.43
N ALA A 67 -6.45 -5.66 -9.80
CA ALA A 67 -7.72 -5.47 -10.50
C ALA A 67 -7.64 -4.31 -11.50
N GLY A 68 -7.04 -3.17 -11.09
CA GLY A 68 -6.81 -2.03 -11.99
C GLY A 68 -5.93 -2.37 -13.18
N LEU A 69 -4.84 -3.12 -12.97
CA LEU A 69 -3.95 -3.60 -14.04
C LEU A 69 -4.69 -4.51 -15.02
N VAL A 70 -5.48 -5.47 -14.53
CA VAL A 70 -6.26 -6.38 -15.38
C VAL A 70 -7.26 -5.59 -16.22
N MET A 71 -7.99 -4.63 -15.64
CA MET A 71 -8.92 -3.79 -16.41
C MET A 71 -8.22 -2.97 -17.49
N MET A 72 -7.04 -2.42 -17.21
CA MET A 72 -6.25 -1.68 -18.20
C MET A 72 -5.79 -2.57 -19.35
N ILE A 73 -5.32 -3.79 -19.06
CA ILE A 73 -4.91 -4.76 -20.07
C ILE A 73 -6.10 -5.16 -20.95
N VAL A 74 -7.25 -5.45 -20.34
CA VAL A 74 -8.47 -5.81 -21.06
C VAL A 74 -8.94 -4.65 -21.95
N ALA A 75 -8.92 -3.41 -21.45
CA ALA A 75 -9.30 -2.23 -22.21
C ALA A 75 -8.36 -1.93 -23.38
N ALA A 76 -7.07 -2.27 -23.27
CA ALA A 76 -6.10 -2.08 -24.35
C ALA A 76 -6.14 -3.18 -25.43
N ALA A 77 -6.77 -4.33 -25.14
CA ALA A 77 -6.83 -5.49 -26.03
C ALA A 77 -8.12 -5.56 -26.89
N GLY A 78 -9.11 -4.71 -26.62
CA GLY A 78 -10.36 -4.58 -27.39
C GLY A 78 -10.37 -3.32 -28.24
#